data_AF-A0A7H1M9R9-F1
#
_entry.id   AF-A0A7H1M9R9-F1
#
_cell.length_a   1.000
_cell.length_b   1.000
_cell.length_c   1.000
_cell.angle_alpha   90.00
_cell.angle_beta   90.00
_cell.angle_gamma   90.00
#
_symmetry.space_group_name_H-M   'P 1'
#
loop_
_entity.id
_entity.type
_entity.pdbx_description
1 polymer ?
#
loop_
_entity_poly.entity_id
_entity_poly.type
_entity_poly.pdbx_seq_one_letter_code
_entity_poly.pdbx_strand_id
1 'polypeptide(L)'
;MELMLLLIYSSICIFIFKVFRIPLNKWTVPTAILGGVVMLTGMLLVMNYNHPYTRAGSQYYISTPIIPNIRGRVVEVADIKPNQLVKKGDVLFKIDPTPYQAAVDLRKAELADAESSIKTIDSDYQSAKARVEEAKLTMARCK
;
A
#
# COMPACT_ATOMS: atom_id res chain seq x y z
N MET A 1 -18.55 7.18 31.69
CA MET A 1 -19.46 6.02 31.57
C MET A 1 -20.23 5.79 32.86
N GLU A 2 -19.57 5.48 33.97
CA GLU A 2 -20.24 5.21 35.26
C GLU A 2 -21.04 6.40 35.80
N LEU A 3 -20.51 7.61 35.69
CA LEU A 3 -21.20 8.84 36.10
C LEU A 3 -22.48 9.08 35.28
N MET A 4 -22.50 8.72 33.99
CA MET A 4 -23.71 8.84 33.17
C MET A 4 -24.77 7.82 33.59
N LEU A 5 -24.37 6.58 33.91
CA LEU A 5 -25.28 5.54 34.40
C LEU A 5 -25.91 5.90 35.75
N LEU A 6 -25.12 6.45 36.67
CA LEU A 6 -25.63 6.91 37.97
C LEU A 6 -26.64 8.05 37.81
N LEU A 7 -26.35 9.05 36.96
CA LEU A 7 -27.26 10.17 36.71
C LEU A 7 -28.58 9.72 36.07
N ILE A 8 -28.53 8.81 35.09
CA ILE A 8 -29.74 8.26 34.44
C ILE A 8 -30.58 7.49 35.47
N TYR A 9 -29.94 6.65 36.29
CA TYR A 9 -30.63 5.87 37.32
C TYR A 9 -31.30 6.77 38.37
N SER A 10 -30.57 7.76 38.91
CA SER A 10 -31.12 8.72 39.87
C SER A 10 -32.27 9.54 39.26
N SER A 11 -32.16 9.93 37.98
CA SER A 11 -33.23 10.64 37.28
C SER A 11 -34.50 9.80 37.12
N ILE A 12 -34.36 8.50 36.82
CA ILE A 12 -35.49 7.57 36.72
C ILE A 12 -36.15 7.35 38.09
N CYS A 13 -35.36 7.16 39.15
CA CYS A 13 -35.91 7.04 40.50
C CYS A 13 -36.71 8.29 40.89
N ILE A 14 -36.14 9.49 40.72
CA ILE A 14 -36.83 10.76 41.03
C ILE A 14 -38.11 10.90 40.20
N PHE A 15 -38.08 10.54 38.92
CA PHE A 15 -39.26 10.57 38.04
C PHE A 15 -40.36 9.63 38.54
N ILE A 16 -40.04 8.39 38.88
CA ILE A 16 -41.00 7.41 39.40
C ILE A 16 -41.58 7.88 40.74
N PHE A 17 -40.76 8.36 41.67
CA PHE A 17 -41.22 8.88 42.95
C PHE A 17 -42.15 10.10 42.79
N LYS A 18 -41.87 10.97 41.82
CA LYS A 18 -42.66 12.18 41.55
C LYS A 18 -43.98 11.88 40.81
N VAL A 19 -43.98 10.93 39.88
CA VAL A 19 -45.17 10.54 39.10
C VAL A 19 -46.11 9.65 39.91
N PHE A 20 -45.59 8.66 40.63
CA PHE A 20 -46.40 7.70 41.40
C PHE A 20 -46.75 8.17 42.83
N ARG A 21 -46.34 9.38 43.24
CA ARG A 21 -46.58 9.97 44.57
C ARG A 21 -46.36 8.98 45.74
N ILE A 22 -45.31 8.16 45.65
CA ILE A 22 -45.01 7.17 46.67
C ILE A 22 -44.50 7.91 47.91
N PRO A 23 -45.06 7.67 49.12
CA PRO A 23 -44.58 8.34 50.33
C PRO A 23 -43.12 7.97 50.60
N LEU A 24 -42.31 8.98 50.90
CA LEU A 24 -40.91 8.84 51.32
C LEU A 24 -40.87 8.24 52.74
N ASN A 25 -41.10 6.93 52.81
CA ASN A 25 -41.03 6.13 54.02
C ASN A 25 -39.59 5.64 54.26
N LYS A 26 -39.24 5.40 55.52
CA LYS A 26 -38.03 4.71 55.98
C LYS A 26 -37.75 3.40 55.23
N TRP A 27 -38.75 2.76 54.63
CA TRP A 27 -38.61 1.49 53.89
C TRP A 27 -38.50 1.64 52.37
N THR A 28 -39.02 2.72 51.79
CA THR A 28 -39.05 2.89 50.33
C THR A 28 -37.73 3.45 49.80
N VAL A 29 -37.07 4.29 50.59
CA VAL A 29 -35.76 4.85 50.21
C VAL A 29 -34.66 3.78 50.20
N PRO A 30 -34.53 2.91 51.22
CA PRO A 30 -33.52 1.86 51.21
C PRO A 30 -33.72 0.79 50.14
N THR A 31 -34.97 0.43 49.82
CA THR A 31 -35.26 -0.57 48.78
C THR A 31 -34.91 -0.05 47.38
N ALA A 32 -35.13 1.24 47.11
CA ALA A 32 -34.69 1.88 45.87
C ALA A 32 -33.15 1.91 45.76
N ILE A 33 -32.44 2.26 46.83
CA ILE A 33 -30.97 2.27 46.84
C ILE A 33 -30.41 0.86 46.62
N LEU A 34 -30.96 -0.15 47.32
CA LEU A 34 -30.56 -1.54 47.18
C LEU A 34 -30.77 -2.06 45.75
N GLY A 35 -31.94 -1.76 45.16
CA GLY A 35 -32.25 -2.11 43.77
C GLY A 35 -31.28 -1.47 42.78
N GLY A 36 -30.88 -0.21 43.01
CA GLY A 36 -29.90 0.48 42.18
C GLY A 36 -28.52 -0.15 42.23
N VAL A 37 -28.05 -0.47 43.44
CA VAL A 37 -26.76 -1.14 43.62
C VAL A 37 -26.76 -2.50 42.93
N VAL A 38 -27.80 -3.32 43.12
CA VAL A 38 -27.90 -4.64 42.49
C VAL A 38 -27.97 -4.52 40.96
N MET A 39 -28.80 -3.61 40.43
CA MET A 39 -28.96 -3.43 38.98
C MET A 39 -27.68 -2.91 38.33
N LEU A 40 -27.03 -1.91 38.91
CA LEU A 40 -25.77 -1.36 38.39
C LEU A 40 -24.64 -2.39 38.45
N THR A 41 -24.53 -3.13 39.55
CA THR A 41 -23.49 -4.15 39.71
C THR A 41 -23.69 -5.30 38.73
N GLY A 42 -24.93 -5.78 38.57
CA GLY A 42 -25.27 -6.82 37.60
C GLY A 42 -24.99 -6.39 36.15
N MET A 43 -25.40 -5.18 35.78
CA MET A 43 -25.15 -4.64 34.44
C MET A 43 -23.67 -4.45 34.14
N LEU A 44 -22.89 -3.94 35.10
CA LEU A 44 -21.44 -3.76 34.94
C LEU A 44 -20.73 -5.10 34.78
N LEU A 45 -21.13 -6.14 35.50
CA LEU A 45 -20.58 -7.49 35.33
C LEU A 45 -20.90 -8.07 33.94
N VAL A 46 -22.14 -7.94 33.48
CA VAL A 46 -22.53 -8.39 32.12
C VAL A 46 -21.73 -7.65 31.06
N MET A 47 -21.54 -6.33 31.21
CA MET A 47 -20.80 -5.52 30.25
C MET A 47 -19.30 -5.84 30.26
N ASN A 48 -18.72 -6.08 31.44
CA ASN A 48 -17.31 -6.48 31.58
C ASN A 48 -17.05 -7.86 30.96
N TYR A 49 -17.98 -8.80 31.13
CA TYR A 49 -17.87 -10.15 30.56
C TYR A 49 -17.98 -10.13 29.02
N ASN A 50 -18.91 -9.36 28.47
CA ASN A 50 -19.13 -9.32 27.01
C ASN A 50 -18.13 -8.40 26.27
N HIS A 51 -17.58 -7.39 26.94
CA HIS A 51 -16.59 -6.47 26.37
C HIS A 51 -15.34 -6.39 27.25
N PRO A 52 -14.44 -7.39 27.16
CA PRO A 52 -13.14 -7.30 27.82
C PRO A 52 -12.37 -6.13 27.23
N TYR A 53 -12.20 -5.08 28.05
CA TYR A 53 -11.42 -3.91 27.69
C TYR A 53 -9.94 -4.19 27.94
N THR A 54 -9.16 -4.29 26.85
CA THR A 54 -7.70 -4.30 26.93
C THR A 54 -7.15 -2.93 26.53
N ARG A 55 -6.24 -2.37 27.33
CA ARG A 55 -5.48 -1.17 26.95
C ARG A 55 -4.33 -1.47 25.99
N ALA A 56 -3.96 -2.75 25.86
CA ALA A 56 -2.90 -3.22 24.98
C ALA A 56 -3.53 -3.91 23.76
N GLY A 57 -3.80 -3.13 22.72
CA GLY A 57 -4.13 -3.64 21.40
C GLY A 57 -2.89 -3.60 20.52
N SER A 58 -2.30 -4.76 20.25
CA SER A 58 -1.23 -4.86 19.24
C SER A 58 -1.86 -5.02 17.87
N GLN A 59 -1.65 -4.05 16.99
CA GLN A 59 -2.08 -4.15 15.60
C GLN A 59 -0.98 -4.84 14.79
N TYR A 60 -1.21 -6.10 14.42
CA TYR A 60 -0.33 -6.84 13.54
C TYR A 60 -0.74 -6.56 12.08
N TYR A 61 0.18 -6.00 11.31
CA TYR A 61 0.02 -5.81 9.87
C TYR A 61 1.12 -6.57 9.15
N ILE A 62 0.77 -7.21 8.03
CA ILE A 62 1.73 -7.87 7.17
C ILE A 62 2.37 -6.78 6.30
N SER A 63 3.64 -6.49 6.54
CA SER A 63 4.40 -5.56 5.70
C SER A 63 5.05 -6.30 4.54
N THR A 64 4.78 -5.88 3.30
CA THR A 64 5.53 -6.34 2.14
C THR A 64 6.70 -5.37 1.88
N PRO A 65 7.96 -5.84 1.94
CA PRO A 65 9.10 -4.98 1.64
C PRO A 65 9.10 -4.62 0.15
N ILE A 66 9.47 -3.37 -0.16
CA ILE A 66 9.61 -2.90 -1.53
C ILE A 66 11.08 -3.04 -1.92
N ILE A 67 11.34 -3.85 -2.95
CA ILE A 67 12.70 -4.22 -3.38
C ILE A 67 12.88 -3.76 -4.83
N PRO A 68 14.02 -3.13 -5.17
CA PRO A 68 14.30 -2.80 -6.56
C PRO A 68 14.61 -4.05 -7.38
N ASN A 69 14.17 -4.06 -8.64
CA ASN A 69 14.44 -5.16 -9.56
C ASN A 69 15.91 -5.17 -10.05
N ILE A 70 16.61 -4.06 -9.90
CA ILE A 70 18.00 -3.88 -10.31
C ILE A 70 18.86 -3.45 -9.12
N ARG A 71 20.13 -3.86 -9.13
CA ARG A 71 21.11 -3.52 -8.08
C ARG A 71 21.88 -2.27 -8.46
N GLY A 72 21.85 -1.23 -7.62
CA GLY A 72 22.68 -0.06 -7.83
C GLY A 72 22.73 0.84 -6.62
N ARG A 73 23.57 1.87 -6.68
CA ARG A 73 23.66 2.88 -5.62
C ARG A 73 22.41 3.76 -5.65
N VAL A 74 21.78 3.97 -4.49
CA VAL A 74 20.68 4.91 -4.34
C VAL A 74 21.26 6.33 -4.29
N VAL A 75 20.80 7.20 -5.19
CA VAL A 75 21.24 8.60 -5.30
C VAL A 75 20.29 9.54 -4.56
N GLU A 76 19.00 9.23 -4.61
CA GLU A 76 17.95 10.05 -4.03
C GLU A 76 16.93 9.14 -3.34
N VAL A 77 16.54 9.48 -2.12
CA VAL A 77 15.39 8.90 -1.43
C VAL A 77 14.33 9.98 -1.37
N ALA A 78 13.12 9.67 -1.85
CA ALA A 78 12.04 10.63 -1.80
C ALA A 78 11.69 10.97 -0.35
N ASP A 79 11.32 12.23 -0.08
CA ASP A 79 10.95 12.70 1.27
C ASP A 79 9.57 12.13 1.67
N ILE A 80 9.56 10.86 2.04
CA ILE A 80 8.37 10.10 2.43
C ILE A 80 8.43 9.86 3.93
N LYS A 81 7.41 10.33 4.64
CA LYS A 81 7.30 10.17 6.08
C LYS A 81 6.67 8.80 6.43
N PRO A 82 6.99 8.23 7.60
CA PRO A 82 6.30 7.04 8.08
C PRO A 82 4.78 7.24 8.12
N ASN A 83 4.03 6.20 7.76
CA ASN A 83 2.56 6.18 7.73
C ASN A 83 1.92 7.17 6.73
N GLN A 84 2.67 7.58 5.70
CA GLN A 84 2.14 8.35 4.57
C GLN A 84 1.50 7.42 3.53
N LEU A 85 0.34 7.84 3.01
CA LEU A 85 -0.31 7.13 1.91
C LEU A 85 0.49 7.34 0.61
N VAL A 86 1.01 6.26 0.05
CA VAL A 86 1.69 6.23 -1.24
C VAL A 86 0.79 5.58 -2.29
N LYS A 87 0.82 6.10 -3.52
CA LYS A 87 0.06 5.55 -4.65
C LYS A 87 0.96 4.69 -5.52
N LYS A 88 0.32 3.82 -6.32
CA LYS A 88 1.02 3.04 -7.32
C LYS A 88 1.66 4.00 -8.34
N GLY A 89 2.96 3.87 -8.54
CA GLY A 89 3.75 4.68 -9.46
C GLY A 89 4.55 5.81 -8.79
N ASP A 90 4.33 6.06 -7.50
CA ASP A 90 5.12 7.05 -6.77
C ASP A 90 6.58 6.58 -6.66
N VAL A 91 7.51 7.50 -6.93
CA VAL A 91 8.94 7.23 -6.86
C VAL A 91 9.37 7.28 -5.40
N LEU A 92 9.81 6.14 -4.86
CA LEU A 92 10.26 6.04 -3.47
C LEU A 92 11.76 6.31 -3.33
N PHE A 93 12.56 5.88 -4.31
CA PHE A 93 13.99 6.12 -4.37
C PHE A 93 14.48 6.00 -5.82
N LYS A 94 15.57 6.68 -6.14
CA LYS A 94 16.21 6.64 -7.47
C LYS A 94 17.59 6.00 -7.38
N ILE A 95 17.84 5.07 -8.29
CA ILE A 95 19.13 4.40 -8.46
C ILE A 95 19.97 5.18 -9.48
N ASP A 96 21.28 5.23 -9.29
CA ASP A 96 22.24 5.85 -10.21
C ASP A 96 22.09 5.28 -11.62
N PRO A 97 21.68 6.09 -12.62
CA PRO A 97 21.47 5.62 -13.98
C PRO A 97 22.77 5.48 -14.77
N THR A 98 23.89 6.06 -14.31
CA THR A 98 25.14 6.18 -15.07
C THR A 98 25.65 4.84 -15.66
N PRO A 99 25.81 3.76 -14.89
CA PRO A 99 26.30 2.49 -15.45
C PRO A 99 25.30 1.86 -16.43
N TYR A 100 24.01 2.07 -16.22
CA TYR A 100 22.96 1.55 -17.10
C TYR A 100 22.90 2.31 -18.41
N GLN A 101 23.02 3.63 -18.36
CA GLN A 101 23.06 4.47 -19.54
C GLN A 101 24.29 4.15 -20.40
N ALA A 102 25.46 4.01 -19.78
CA ALA A 102 26.67 3.59 -20.48
C ALA A 102 26.51 2.23 -21.18
N ALA A 103 25.85 1.26 -20.52
CA ALA A 103 25.56 -0.04 -21.14
C ALA A 103 24.60 0.08 -22.33
N VAL A 104 23.55 0.91 -22.21
CA VAL A 104 22.61 1.17 -23.32
C VAL A 104 23.33 1.82 -24.50
N ASP A 105 24.19 2.80 -24.23
CA ASP A 105 24.91 3.53 -25.27
C ASP A 105 25.92 2.62 -25.99
N LEU A 106 26.59 1.73 -25.27
CA LEU A 106 27.44 0.69 -25.87
C LEU A 106 26.65 -0.20 -26.83
N ARG A 107 25.46 -0.69 -26.42
CA ARG A 107 24.63 -1.55 -27.30
C ARG A 107 24.10 -0.80 -28.51
N LYS A 108 23.81 0.49 -28.38
CA LYS A 108 23.41 1.32 -29.53
C LYS A 108 24.56 1.50 -30.52
N ALA A 109 25.79 1.66 -30.04
CA ALA A 109 26.97 1.73 -30.90
C ALA A 109 27.18 0.41 -31.65
N GLU A 110 27.12 -0.73 -30.95
CA GLU A 110 27.20 -2.06 -31.57
C GLU A 110 26.13 -2.26 -32.66
N LEU A 111 24.91 -1.78 -32.43
CA LEU A 111 23.83 -1.83 -33.42
C LEU A 111 24.15 -0.99 -34.66
N ALA A 112 24.64 0.24 -34.46
CA ALA A 112 24.99 1.14 -35.56
C ALA A 112 26.15 0.60 -36.42
N ASP A 113 27.13 -0.06 -35.79
CA ASP A 113 28.23 -0.73 -36.48
C ASP A 113 27.73 -1.91 -37.32
N ALA A 114 26.79 -2.71 -36.78
CA ALA A 114 26.17 -3.81 -37.51
C ALA A 114 25.34 -3.32 -38.70
N GLU A 115 24.54 -2.26 -38.53
CA GLU A 115 23.79 -1.63 -39.62
C GLU A 115 24.70 -1.08 -40.72
N SER A 116 25.84 -0.49 -40.35
CA SER A 116 26.84 0.00 -41.29
C SER A 116 27.49 -1.17 -42.05
N SER A 117 27.79 -2.27 -41.36
CA SER A 117 28.32 -3.49 -41.97
C SER A 117 27.36 -4.11 -42.98
N ILE A 118 26.05 -4.11 -42.69
CA ILE A 118 25.02 -4.58 -43.63
C ILE A 118 25.03 -3.74 -44.90
N LYS A 119 25.14 -2.40 -44.80
CA LYS A 119 25.19 -1.52 -45.98
C LYS A 119 26.42 -1.82 -46.85
N THR A 120 27.57 -2.06 -46.23
CA THR A 120 28.79 -2.46 -46.95
C THR A 120 28.58 -3.79 -47.67
N ILE A 121 28.07 -4.80 -46.97
CA ILE A 121 27.79 -6.13 -47.56
C ILE A 121 26.78 -6.03 -48.71
N ASP A 122 25.75 -5.20 -48.59
CA ASP A 122 24.78 -4.99 -49.68
C ASP A 122 25.44 -4.35 -50.90
N SER A 123 26.29 -3.33 -50.69
CA SER A 123 27.04 -2.70 -51.78
C SER A 123 28.00 -3.67 -52.48
N ASP A 124 28.66 -4.56 -51.71
CA ASP A 124 29.53 -5.62 -52.22
C ASP A 124 28.71 -6.65 -52.99
N TYR A 125 27.52 -7.01 -52.49
CA TYR A 125 26.59 -7.92 -53.14
C TYR A 125 26.11 -7.37 -54.49
N GLN A 126 25.71 -6.10 -54.57
CA GLN A 126 25.32 -5.47 -55.84
C GLN A 126 26.49 -5.46 -56.84
N SER A 127 27.70 -5.17 -56.37
CA SER A 127 28.91 -5.17 -57.19
C SER A 127 29.29 -6.57 -57.70
N ALA A 128 29.11 -7.61 -56.87
CA ALA A 128 29.31 -8.99 -57.28
C ALA A 128 28.26 -9.44 -58.30
N LYS A 129 27.00 -9.06 -58.09
CA LYS A 129 25.89 -9.36 -59.02
C LYS A 129 26.10 -8.72 -60.39
N ALA A 130 26.54 -7.46 -60.44
CA ALA A 130 26.86 -6.78 -61.70
C ALA A 130 27.96 -7.52 -62.49
N ARG A 131 29.04 -7.93 -61.82
CA ARG A 131 30.13 -8.72 -62.43
C ARG A 131 29.65 -10.05 -63.01
N VAL A 132 28.73 -10.73 -62.31
CA VAL A 132 28.13 -11.98 -62.82
C VAL A 132 27.30 -11.74 -64.08
N GLU A 133 26.52 -10.65 -64.13
CA GLU A 133 25.76 -10.32 -65.34
C GLU A 133 26.65 -9.92 -66.53
N GLU A 134 27.70 -9.12 -66.30
CA GLU A 134 28.69 -8.81 -67.35
C GLU A 134 29.36 -10.06 -67.91
N ALA A 135 29.74 -11.01 -67.03
CA ALA A 135 30.32 -12.29 -67.45
C ALA A 135 29.34 -13.12 -68.29
N LYS A 136 28.05 -13.18 -67.91
CA LYS A 136 27.01 -13.85 -68.70
C LYS A 136 26.82 -13.21 -70.07
N LEU A 137 26.77 -11.87 -70.14
CA LEU A 137 26.65 -11.14 -71.40
C LEU A 137 27.84 -11.40 -72.33
N THR A 138 29.05 -11.44 -71.77
CA THR A 138 30.27 -11.75 -72.52
C THR A 138 30.23 -13.18 -73.07
N MET A 139 29.79 -14.15 -72.28
CA MET A 139 29.60 -15.54 -72.72
C MET A 139 28.54 -15.66 -73.82
N ALA A 140 27.44 -14.92 -73.72
CA ALA A 140 26.39 -14.92 -74.74
C ALA A 140 26.85 -14.29 -76.07
N ARG A 141 27.73 -13.29 -76.02
CA ARG A 141 28.30 -12.63 -77.20
C ARG A 141 29.30 -13.52 -77.97
N CYS A 142 29.92 -14.48 -77.29
CA CYS A 142 30.88 -15.42 -77.88
C CYS A 142 30.24 -16.65 -78.55
N LYS A 143 28.90 -16.75 -78.56
CA LYS A 143 28.15 -17.86 -79.14
C LYS A 143 27.37 -17.40 -80.36
#